data_AF-K1U425-F1
#
_entry.id   AF-K1U425-F1
#
_cell.length_a   1.000
_cell.length_b   1.000
_cell.length_c   1.000
_cell.angle_alpha   90.00
_cell.angle_beta   90.00
_cell.angle_gamma   90.00
#
_symmetry.space_group_name_H-M   'P 1'
#
loop_
_entity.id
_entity.type
_entity.pdbx_description
1 polymer ?
#
loop_
_entity_poly.entity_id
_entity_poly.type
_entity_poly.pdbx_seq_one_letter_code
_entity_poly.pdbx_strand_id
1 'polypeptide(L)'
;MAVTQLTSTSEERMQRELLISASINDTIVKYAQNTREAGLDGVVCSPLEAGMVKAACGKEFLTVTPGVRFADGEVADQVRVTTPARAREIGSDYIVVGRPITAAADPVAAYRRCVEEFVK
;
A
#
# COMPACT_ATOMS: atom_id res chain seq x y z
N MET A 1 12.84 -6.30 -3.85
CA MET A 1 11.48 -5.73 -3.82
C MET A 1 11.17 -5.00 -5.12
N ALA A 2 9.89 -4.93 -5.54
CA ALA A 2 9.44 -4.23 -6.74
C ALA A 2 8.21 -3.33 -6.48
N VAL A 3 7.97 -2.33 -7.31
CA VAL A 3 6.73 -1.51 -7.27
C VAL A 3 5.73 -2.09 -8.26
N THR A 4 4.46 -2.25 -7.85
CA THR A 4 3.41 -2.70 -8.78
C THR A 4 2.84 -1.52 -9.57
N GLN A 5 1.70 -0.99 -9.14
CA GLN A 5 1.13 0.25 -9.64
C GLN A 5 1.24 1.31 -8.56
N LEU A 6 1.57 2.54 -8.95
CA LEU A 6 1.59 3.66 -8.02
C LEU A 6 0.19 3.87 -7.45
N THR A 7 0.09 4.16 -6.15
CA THR A 7 -1.20 4.40 -5.49
C THR A 7 -1.97 5.61 -6.04
N SER A 8 -1.31 6.42 -6.88
CA SER A 8 -1.87 7.56 -7.61
C SER A 8 -2.35 7.23 -9.03
N THR A 9 -2.18 6.00 -9.50
CA THR A 9 -2.60 5.57 -10.85
C THR A 9 -4.01 4.98 -10.79
N SER A 10 -4.93 5.54 -11.56
CA SER A 10 -6.26 4.95 -11.78
C SER A 10 -6.21 3.91 -12.91
N GLU A 11 -7.19 3.01 -12.97
CA GLU A 11 -7.29 2.04 -14.06
C GLU A 11 -7.45 2.72 -15.42
N GLU A 12 -8.25 3.78 -15.51
CA GLU A 12 -8.39 4.57 -16.75
C GLU A 12 -7.05 5.13 -17.23
N ARG A 13 -6.26 5.72 -16.31
CA ARG A 13 -4.92 6.23 -16.65
C ARG A 13 -3.98 5.11 -17.04
N MET A 14 -4.02 3.98 -16.33
CA MET A 14 -3.22 2.80 -16.66
C MET A 14 -3.53 2.29 -18.08
N GLN A 15 -4.80 2.19 -18.44
CA GLN A 15 -5.22 1.73 -19.76
C GLN A 15 -4.88 2.73 -20.87
N ARG A 16 -5.14 4.02 -20.65
CA ARG A 16 -4.95 5.05 -21.69
C ARG A 16 -3.50 5.50 -21.85
N GLU A 17 -2.77 5.71 -20.76
CA GLU A 17 -1.42 6.28 -20.78
C GLU A 17 -0.34 5.18 -20.81
N LEU A 18 -0.57 4.03 -20.16
CA LEU A 18 0.43 2.94 -20.06
C LEU A 18 0.14 1.78 -21.01
N LEU A 19 -0.98 1.82 -21.74
CA LEU A 19 -1.40 0.80 -22.71
C LEU A 19 -1.57 -0.61 -22.11
N ILE A 20 -1.91 -0.69 -20.84
CA ILE A 20 -2.20 -1.95 -20.15
C ILE A 20 -3.72 -2.16 -20.12
N SER A 21 -4.23 -3.06 -20.95
CA SER A 21 -5.68 -3.28 -21.12
C SER A 21 -6.34 -4.12 -20.02
N ALA A 22 -5.56 -4.85 -19.21
CA ALA A 22 -6.06 -5.62 -18.09
C ALA A 22 -6.64 -4.71 -17.00
N SER A 23 -7.41 -5.28 -16.07
CA SER A 23 -7.82 -4.53 -14.86
C SER A 23 -6.59 -4.18 -14.02
N ILE A 24 -6.70 -3.12 -13.22
CA ILE A 24 -5.61 -2.68 -12.35
C ILE A 24 -5.26 -3.77 -11.32
N ASN A 25 -6.28 -4.46 -10.82
CA ASN A 25 -6.15 -5.55 -9.86
C ASN A 25 -5.40 -6.75 -10.47
N ASP A 26 -5.76 -7.17 -11.68
CA ASP A 26 -5.08 -8.26 -12.38
C ASP A 26 -3.62 -7.89 -12.67
N THR A 27 -3.38 -6.64 -13.08
CA THR A 27 -2.03 -6.12 -13.33
C THR A 27 -1.17 -6.17 -12.07
N ILE A 28 -1.71 -5.74 -10.93
CA ILE A 28 -0.99 -5.75 -9.64
C ILE A 28 -0.66 -7.18 -9.21
N VAL A 29 -1.62 -8.10 -9.29
CA VAL A 29 -1.39 -9.51 -8.97
C VAL A 29 -0.34 -10.11 -9.90
N LYS A 30 -0.43 -9.82 -11.21
CA LYS A 30 0.54 -10.35 -12.18
C LYS A 30 1.94 -9.80 -11.91
N TYR A 31 2.08 -8.52 -11.58
CA TYR A 31 3.37 -7.93 -11.22
C TYR A 31 3.93 -8.54 -9.93
N ALA A 32 3.08 -8.81 -8.94
CA ALA A 32 3.50 -9.49 -7.71
C ALA A 32 3.96 -10.92 -7.95
N GLN A 33 3.24 -11.69 -8.78
CA GLN A 33 3.64 -13.04 -9.19
C GLN A 33 4.97 -13.04 -9.91
N ASN A 34 5.15 -12.15 -10.90
CA ASN A 34 6.41 -12.01 -11.62
C ASN A 34 7.57 -11.63 -10.67
N THR A 35 7.30 -10.76 -9.68
CA THR A 35 8.28 -10.38 -8.66
C THR A 35 8.70 -11.58 -7.82
N ARG A 36 7.74 -12.41 -7.40
CA ARG A 36 8.02 -13.66 -6.68
C ARG A 36 8.78 -14.67 -7.53
N GLU A 37 8.38 -14.87 -8.79
CA GLU A 37 9.06 -15.76 -9.74
C GLU A 37 10.52 -15.32 -9.98
N ALA A 38 10.79 -14.01 -9.95
CA ALA A 38 12.13 -13.44 -10.02
C ALA A 38 12.95 -13.60 -8.72
N GLY A 39 12.39 -14.22 -7.67
CA GLY A 39 13.08 -14.47 -6.40
C GLY A 39 13.20 -13.27 -5.47
N LEU A 40 12.39 -12.22 -5.67
CA LEU A 40 12.34 -11.06 -4.77
C LEU A 40 11.39 -11.32 -3.59
N ASP A 41 11.63 -10.64 -2.46
CA ASP A 41 10.91 -10.90 -1.21
C ASP A 41 9.50 -10.31 -1.13
N GLY A 42 9.15 -9.36 -2.00
CA GLY A 42 7.88 -8.64 -1.89
C GLY A 42 7.71 -7.44 -2.81
N VAL A 43 6.58 -6.75 -2.65
CA VAL A 43 6.15 -5.61 -3.47
C VAL A 43 5.71 -4.40 -2.66
N VAL A 44 5.77 -3.23 -3.32
CA VAL A 44 5.09 -2.01 -2.91
C VAL A 44 3.76 -1.91 -3.65
N CYS A 45 2.65 -1.83 -2.93
CA CYS A 45 1.29 -1.73 -3.47
C CYS A 45 0.38 -0.86 -2.58
N SER A 46 -0.85 -0.56 -3.02
CA SER A 46 -1.83 0.07 -2.13
C SER A 46 -2.17 -0.86 -0.96
N PRO A 47 -2.50 -0.33 0.23
CA PRO A 47 -3.01 -1.13 1.33
C PRO A 47 -4.20 -2.00 0.93
N LEU A 48 -5.11 -1.47 0.10
CA LEU A 48 -6.31 -2.19 -0.37
C LEU A 48 -6.01 -3.44 -1.20
N GLU A 49 -4.81 -3.54 -1.77
CA GLU A 49 -4.37 -4.65 -2.62
C GLU A 49 -3.50 -5.66 -1.85
N ALA A 50 -3.14 -5.39 -0.60
CA ALA A 50 -2.27 -6.27 0.18
C ALA A 50 -2.86 -7.68 0.31
N GLY A 51 -4.14 -7.79 0.65
CA GLY A 51 -4.83 -9.07 0.80
C GLY A 51 -4.83 -9.92 -0.47
N MET A 52 -5.05 -9.31 -1.64
CA MET A 52 -5.05 -10.06 -2.91
C MET A 52 -3.63 -10.47 -3.35
N VAL A 53 -2.61 -9.64 -3.05
CA VAL A 53 -1.21 -10.00 -3.27
C VAL A 53 -0.83 -11.19 -2.38
N LYS A 54 -1.20 -11.17 -1.11
CA LYS A 54 -0.95 -12.27 -0.16
C LYS A 54 -1.67 -13.55 -0.60
N ALA A 55 -2.90 -13.45 -1.11
CA ALA A 55 -3.63 -14.61 -1.63
C ALA A 55 -2.93 -15.24 -2.84
N ALA A 56 -2.33 -14.44 -3.73
CA ALA A 56 -1.65 -14.92 -4.93
C ALA A 56 -0.20 -15.38 -4.68
N CYS A 57 0.53 -14.71 -3.78
CA CYS A 57 1.98 -14.87 -3.60
C CYS A 57 2.36 -15.57 -2.29
N GLY A 58 1.40 -15.82 -1.39
CA GLY A 58 1.62 -16.45 -0.09
C GLY A 58 1.80 -15.44 1.04
N LYS A 59 1.55 -15.90 2.27
CA LYS A 59 1.56 -15.04 3.48
C LYS A 59 2.93 -14.43 3.79
N GLU A 60 4.01 -15.13 3.44
CA GLU A 60 5.39 -14.66 3.68
C GLU A 60 5.85 -13.59 2.67
N PHE A 61 5.13 -13.40 1.56
CA PHE A 61 5.52 -12.45 0.52
C PHE A 61 5.22 -11.02 0.96
N LEU A 62 6.25 -10.18 1.09
CA LEU A 62 6.13 -8.90 1.78
C LEU A 62 5.29 -7.88 0.99
N THR A 63 4.41 -7.16 1.70
CA THR A 63 3.63 -6.03 1.20
C THR A 63 4.02 -4.77 1.98
N VAL A 64 4.63 -3.81 1.27
CA VAL A 64 4.93 -2.49 1.81
C VAL A 64 3.94 -1.49 1.24
N THR A 65 3.12 -0.89 2.09
CA THR A 65 1.94 -0.14 1.62
C THR A 65 2.01 1.33 2.02
N PRO A 66 2.32 2.25 1.07
CA PRO A 66 2.22 3.68 1.30
C PRO A 66 0.77 4.13 1.30
N GLY A 67 0.56 5.41 1.65
CA GLY A 67 -0.76 6.02 1.58
C GLY A 67 -1.62 5.83 2.81
N VAL A 68 -1.00 5.66 3.97
CA VAL A 68 -1.68 5.54 5.26
C VAL A 68 -1.85 6.93 5.90
N ARG A 69 -3.01 7.18 6.50
CA ARG A 69 -3.39 8.42 7.22
C ARG A 69 -4.16 8.08 8.49
N PHE A 70 -4.09 8.94 9.51
CA PHE A 70 -4.98 8.81 10.67
C PHE A 70 -6.44 9.11 10.28
N ALA A 71 -7.38 8.54 11.00
CA ALA A 71 -8.83 8.66 10.71
C ALA A 71 -9.35 10.11 10.73
N ASP A 72 -8.68 10.98 11.48
CA ASP A 72 -8.93 12.41 11.69
C ASP A 72 -8.00 13.32 10.84
N GLY A 73 -7.13 12.73 10.00
CA GLY A 73 -6.20 13.48 9.16
C GLY A 73 -6.82 13.97 7.86
N GLU A 74 -6.30 15.07 7.31
CA GLU A 74 -6.75 15.59 6.02
C GLU A 74 -6.49 14.62 4.85
N VAL A 75 -7.52 14.45 4.02
CA VAL A 75 -7.48 13.69 2.76
C VAL A 75 -6.92 14.59 1.67
N ALA A 76 -5.60 14.74 1.63
CA ALA A 76 -4.90 15.42 0.54
C ALA A 76 -4.90 14.55 -0.75
N ASP A 77 -3.91 14.76 -1.61
CA ASP A 77 -3.68 14.24 -2.97
C ASP A 77 -3.70 12.69 -3.20
N GLN A 78 -4.04 11.88 -2.20
CA GLN A 78 -4.07 10.42 -2.32
C GLN A 78 -5.50 9.89 -2.45
N VAL A 79 -5.75 9.16 -3.54
CA VAL A 79 -7.08 8.63 -3.92
C VAL A 79 -7.41 7.31 -3.20
N ARG A 80 -6.40 6.57 -2.73
CA ARG A 80 -6.54 5.25 -2.07
C ARG A 80 -5.89 5.27 -0.69
N VAL A 81 -6.55 5.91 0.27
CA VAL A 81 -6.04 6.09 1.64
C VAL A 81 -6.63 5.05 2.58
N THR A 82 -5.86 4.61 3.57
CA THR A 82 -6.37 3.78 4.68
C THR A 82 -5.80 4.22 6.02
N THR A 83 -6.34 3.70 7.13
CA THR A 83 -5.81 3.92 8.48
C THR A 83 -4.74 2.89 8.83
N PRO A 84 -3.80 3.18 9.74
CA PRO A 84 -2.83 2.18 10.19
C PRO A 84 -3.52 0.89 10.68
N ALA A 85 -4.58 1.01 11.49
CA ALA A 85 -5.37 -0.15 11.94
C ALA A 85 -5.93 -0.97 10.78
N ARG A 86 -6.53 -0.30 9.78
CA ARG A 86 -7.10 -0.99 8.63
C ARG A 86 -6.02 -1.62 7.74
N ALA A 87 -4.85 -0.99 7.59
CA ALA A 87 -3.72 -1.55 6.86
C ALA A 87 -3.24 -2.88 7.45
N ARG A 88 -3.23 -2.98 8.79
CA ARG A 88 -2.93 -4.23 9.49
C ARG A 88 -3.99 -5.30 9.18
N GLU A 89 -5.27 -4.96 9.30
CA GLU A 89 -6.38 -5.89 9.06
C GLU A 89 -6.38 -6.48 7.65
N ILE A 90 -5.99 -5.68 6.64
CA ILE A 90 -5.95 -6.11 5.23
C ILE A 90 -4.63 -6.80 4.85
N GLY A 91 -3.71 -6.97 5.80
CA GLY A 91 -2.51 -7.79 5.65
C GLY A 91 -1.29 -7.05 5.09
N SER A 92 -1.16 -5.75 5.33
CA SER A 92 0.11 -5.03 5.11
C SER A 92 1.15 -5.49 6.14
N ASP A 93 2.36 -5.86 5.70
CA ASP A 93 3.47 -6.13 6.64
C ASP A 93 4.15 -4.85 7.11
N TYR A 94 4.23 -3.85 6.21
CA TYR A 94 4.80 -2.55 6.50
C TYR A 94 3.92 -1.45 5.93
N ILE A 95 3.86 -0.33 6.65
CA ILE A 95 3.20 0.89 6.20
C ILE A 95 4.21 2.02 6.02
N VAL A 96 4.02 2.86 5.00
CA VAL A 96 4.82 4.06 4.80
C VAL A 96 3.99 5.29 5.14
N VAL A 97 4.37 5.97 6.22
CA VAL A 97 3.67 7.13 6.77
C VAL A 97 4.60 8.34 6.73
N GLY A 98 4.24 9.34 5.92
CA GLY A 98 5.00 10.58 5.74
C GLY A 98 4.39 11.76 6.50
N ARG A 99 3.71 12.65 5.76
CA ARG A 99 3.07 13.89 6.26
C ARG A 99 2.30 13.74 7.58
N PRO A 100 1.50 12.68 7.83
CA PRO A 100 0.77 12.54 9.10
C PRO A 100 1.66 12.55 10.34
N ILE A 101 2.92 12.14 10.20
CA ILE A 101 3.90 12.17 11.28
C ILE A 101 4.77 13.41 11.14
N THR A 102 5.37 13.62 9.97
CA THR A 102 6.42 14.64 9.80
C THR A 102 5.90 16.08 9.86
N ALA A 103 4.61 16.30 9.60
CA ALA A 103 3.97 17.62 9.65
C ALA A 103 3.05 17.80 10.87
N ALA A 104 3.00 16.82 11.79
CA ALA A 104 2.22 16.94 13.01
C ALA A 104 2.83 17.97 13.97
N ALA A 105 2.00 18.61 14.78
CA ALA A 105 2.46 19.52 15.84
C ALA A 105 3.37 18.80 16.85
N ASP A 106 3.11 17.51 17.11
CA ASP A 106 3.99 16.61 17.87
C ASP A 106 4.24 15.32 17.07
N PRO A 107 5.35 15.23 16.31
CA PRO A 107 5.69 14.06 15.52
C PRO A 107 5.90 12.79 16.34
N VAL A 108 6.36 12.90 17.60
CA VAL A 108 6.60 11.74 18.47
C VAL A 108 5.26 11.16 18.93
N ALA A 109 4.32 12.01 19.33
CA ALA A 109 2.97 11.56 19.66
C ALA A 109 2.26 10.94 18.46
N ALA A 110 2.37 11.55 17.28
CA ALA A 110 1.82 11.00 16.04
C ALA A 110 2.42 9.62 15.70
N TYR A 111 3.75 9.47 15.77
CA TYR A 111 4.41 8.18 15.55
C TYR A 111 3.93 7.12 16.55
N ARG A 112 3.85 7.45 17.85
CA ARG A 112 3.35 6.53 18.88
C ARG A 112 1.93 6.06 18.60
N ARG A 113 1.04 6.96 18.18
CA ARG A 113 -0.32 6.62 17.74
C ARG A 113 -0.29 5.67 16.54
N CYS A 114 0.56 5.92 15.55
CA CYS A 114 0.71 5.04 14.39
C CYS A 114 1.15 3.62 14.78
N VAL A 115 2.12 3.52 15.70
CA VAL A 115 2.57 2.23 16.24
C VAL A 115 1.44 1.52 16.99
N GLU A 116 0.69 2.25 17.81
CA GLU A 116 -0.45 1.70 18.55
C GLU A 116 -1.55 1.18 17.63
N GLU A 117 -1.88 1.89 16.55
CA GLU A 117 -2.91 1.45 15.61
C GLU A 117 -2.44 0.31 14.69
N PHE A 118 -1.16 0.25 14.29
CA PHE A 118 -0.67 -0.74 13.32
C PHE A 118 -0.08 -2.01 13.95
N VAL A 119 0.65 -1.89 15.05
CA VAL A 119 1.45 -3.00 15.62
C VAL A 119 0.71 -3.72 16.74
N LYS A 120 -0.08 -3.00 17.54
CA LYS A 120 -0.80 -3.57 18.70
C LYS A 120 -2.20 -3.98 18.28
#